data_AF-A0A8H4VHP4-F1
#
_entry.id   AF-A0A8H4VHP4-F1
#
_cell.length_a   1.000
_cell.length_b   1.000
_cell.length_c   1.000
_cell.angle_alpha   90.00
_cell.angle_beta   90.00
_cell.angle_gamma   90.00
#
_symmetry.space_group_name_H-M   'P 1'
#
loop_
_entity.id
_entity.type
_entity.pdbx_description
1 polymer ?
#
loop_
_entity_poly.entity_id
_entity_poly.type
_entity_poly.pdbx_seq_one_letter_code
_entity_poly.pdbx_strand_id
1 'polypeptide(L)'
;MAVEFPRSDNDAVLTDFRTGTRAFQSINILNSYHSSRRIAEHVPHDYLDDLESFLYVFRWMVEGYSGPGKEVKPRPPYLLEWMHESPALAKACKASSYFLPPCHLVQDYFGEPAQTLVDKYSKFLKDKISAKLHYYAGLDSDSEDDIQSLPDLQEAADQDYAAVIKMFDDAIDEMKQLPDFQDPSKDPADGEQLVKPKEPTTPPPNSNAQVSGTKRSRRSSDEEEERRVSKQRRTSVFSSSSAWAASASF
;
A
#
# COMPACT_ATOMS: atom_id res chain seq x y z
N MET A 1 -2.11 -15.28 -27.96
CA MET A 1 -2.32 -16.44 -27.09
C MET A 1 -2.06 -15.97 -25.67
N ALA A 2 -3.12 -15.69 -24.90
CA ALA A 2 -2.98 -15.32 -23.49
C ALA A 2 -2.72 -16.59 -22.68
N VAL A 3 -1.71 -16.57 -21.82
CA VAL A 3 -1.39 -17.70 -20.93
C VAL A 3 -2.14 -17.45 -19.63
N GLU A 4 -3.21 -18.21 -19.40
CA GLU A 4 -3.91 -18.25 -18.13
C GLU A 4 -3.16 -19.16 -17.16
N PHE A 5 -2.73 -18.60 -16.02
CA PHE A 5 -2.18 -19.39 -14.93
C PHE A 5 -3.31 -19.70 -13.94
N PRO A 6 -3.67 -20.99 -13.75
CA PRO A 6 -4.67 -21.35 -12.76
C PRO A 6 -4.12 -21.04 -11.37
N ARG A 7 -4.78 -20.15 -10.63
CA ARG A 7 -4.51 -19.92 -9.21
C ARG A 7 -5.09 -21.09 -8.42
N SER A 8 -4.24 -21.80 -7.68
CA SER A 8 -4.64 -22.86 -6.77
C SER A 8 -5.21 -22.23 -5.50
N ASP A 9 -6.47 -22.54 -5.16
CA ASP A 9 -7.21 -22.00 -4.00
C ASP A 9 -6.68 -22.48 -2.62
N ASN A 10 -5.50 -23.11 -2.55
CA ASN A 10 -5.00 -23.73 -1.31
C ASN A 10 -3.58 -23.31 -0.87
N ASP A 11 -3.00 -22.29 -1.48
CA ASP A 11 -1.77 -21.69 -0.93
C ASP A 11 -2.16 -20.61 0.08
N ALA A 12 -2.07 -20.98 1.35
CA ALA A 12 -2.19 -20.08 2.50
C ALA A 12 -1.34 -18.83 2.28
N VAL A 13 -1.99 -17.71 1.93
CA VAL A 13 -1.53 -16.30 1.92
C VAL A 13 0.01 -16.17 1.84
N LEU A 14 0.60 -16.79 0.83
CA LEU A 14 1.96 -16.48 0.43
C LEU A 14 1.84 -15.06 -0.11
N THR A 15 2.35 -14.10 0.65
CA THR A 15 2.65 -12.74 0.18
C THR A 15 3.06 -12.84 -1.27
N ASP A 16 2.17 -12.41 -2.18
CA ASP A 16 2.53 -12.32 -3.59
C ASP A 16 3.72 -11.37 -3.62
N PHE A 17 4.91 -11.92 -3.85
CA PHE A 17 6.18 -11.20 -3.80
C PHE A 17 6.17 -9.97 -4.71
N ARG A 18 5.23 -9.93 -5.66
CA ARG A 18 4.97 -8.80 -6.56
C ARG A 18 4.32 -7.60 -5.86
N THR A 19 3.74 -7.78 -4.68
CA THR A 19 2.98 -6.74 -3.95
C THR A 19 3.62 -6.34 -2.61
N GLY A 20 4.73 -6.94 -2.19
CA GLY A 20 5.44 -6.59 -0.96
C GLY A 20 4.78 -7.09 0.34
N THR A 21 5.35 -6.72 1.49
CA THR A 21 4.87 -7.12 2.82
C THR A 21 3.62 -6.33 3.21
N ARG A 22 2.57 -7.02 3.69
CA ARG A 22 1.26 -6.44 4.06
C ARG A 22 1.35 -5.18 4.94
N ALA A 23 2.29 -5.18 5.91
CA ALA A 23 2.56 -4.06 6.81
C ALA A 23 2.80 -2.74 6.05
N PHE A 24 3.41 -2.80 4.87
CA PHE A 24 3.92 -1.63 4.16
C PHE A 24 3.15 -1.34 2.88
N GLN A 25 2.14 -2.13 2.52
CA GLN A 25 1.30 -1.85 1.37
C GLN A 25 0.41 -0.62 1.60
N SER A 26 0.25 0.23 0.58
CA SER A 26 -0.68 1.36 0.59
C SER A 26 -2.15 0.92 0.77
N ILE A 27 -3.01 1.81 1.26
CA ILE A 27 -4.46 1.58 1.37
C ILE A 27 -5.06 1.25 -0.01
N ASN A 28 -4.55 1.89 -1.05
CA ASN A 28 -4.98 1.67 -2.43
C ASN A 28 -4.60 0.27 -2.94
N ILE A 29 -3.37 -0.20 -2.71
CA ILE A 29 -2.98 -1.59 -2.97
C ILE A 29 -3.87 -2.55 -2.19
N LEU A 30 -4.16 -2.28 -0.91
CA LEU A 30 -5.04 -3.13 -0.10
C LEU A 30 -6.48 -3.15 -0.61
N ASN A 31 -6.96 -2.06 -1.22
CA ASN A 31 -8.27 -2.02 -1.87
C ASN A 31 -8.32 -2.91 -3.11
N SER A 32 -7.24 -3.01 -3.89
CA SER A 32 -7.20 -3.79 -5.13
C SER A 32 -7.48 -5.29 -4.95
N TYR A 33 -7.28 -5.84 -3.74
CA TYR A 33 -7.61 -7.24 -3.42
C TYR A 33 -9.13 -7.51 -3.36
N HIS A 34 -9.97 -6.47 -3.33
CA HIS A 34 -11.41 -6.62 -3.29
C HIS A 34 -12.02 -6.55 -4.70
N SER A 35 -12.12 -7.71 -5.37
CA SER A 35 -12.75 -7.88 -6.70
C SER A 35 -14.26 -7.61 -6.77
N SER A 36 -14.86 -7.06 -5.70
CA SER A 36 -16.32 -6.85 -5.61
C SER A 36 -16.72 -5.37 -5.59
N ARG A 37 -15.77 -4.43 -5.62
CA ARG A 37 -16.07 -3.00 -5.73
C ARG A 37 -15.59 -2.48 -7.07
N ARG A 38 -16.53 -2.01 -7.90
CA ARG A 38 -16.26 -1.19 -9.10
C ARG A 38 -15.20 -0.11 -8.87
N ILE A 39 -15.13 0.46 -7.66
CA ILE A 39 -14.17 1.51 -7.30
C ILE A 39 -12.72 0.98 -7.21
N ALA A 40 -12.50 -0.25 -6.76
CA ALA A 40 -11.15 -0.77 -6.52
C ALA A 40 -10.43 -1.23 -7.80
N GLU A 41 -11.17 -1.49 -8.88
CA GLU A 41 -10.62 -1.92 -10.16
C GLU A 41 -10.02 -0.75 -10.97
N HIS A 42 -10.29 0.50 -10.56
CA HIS A 42 -9.99 1.68 -11.37
C HIS A 42 -9.01 2.67 -10.75
N VAL A 43 -8.53 2.47 -9.52
CA VAL A 43 -7.53 3.39 -8.94
C VAL A 43 -6.13 2.92 -9.35
N PRO A 44 -5.43 3.66 -10.22
CA PRO A 44 -4.08 3.30 -10.62
C PRO A 44 -3.11 3.43 -9.42
N HIS A 45 -2.11 2.56 -9.45
CA HIS A 45 -0.94 2.68 -8.60
C HIS A 45 -0.08 3.85 -9.12
N ASP A 46 0.25 4.80 -8.25
CA ASP A 46 1.12 5.93 -8.55
C ASP A 46 2.13 6.18 -7.41
N TYR A 47 2.89 7.27 -7.51
CA TYR A 47 3.92 7.63 -6.54
C TYR A 47 3.40 7.87 -5.11
N LEU A 48 2.09 8.17 -4.93
CA LEU A 48 1.54 8.38 -3.58
C LEU A 48 1.50 7.07 -2.80
N ASP A 49 1.36 5.94 -3.48
CA ASP A 49 1.43 4.62 -2.87
C ASP A 49 2.83 4.32 -2.28
N ASP A 50 3.89 4.76 -2.98
CA ASP A 50 5.27 4.64 -2.50
C ASP A 50 5.51 5.52 -1.28
N LEU A 51 5.05 6.78 -1.31
CA LEU A 51 5.13 7.69 -0.17
C LEU A 51 4.33 7.16 1.04
N GLU A 52 3.13 6.61 0.81
CA GLU A 52 2.34 5.99 1.87
C GLU A 52 3.08 4.78 2.47
N SER A 53 3.67 3.94 1.63
CA SER A 53 4.47 2.79 2.05
C SER A 53 5.68 3.20 2.89
N PHE A 54 6.35 4.29 2.51
CA PHE A 54 7.49 4.85 3.26
C PHE A 54 7.07 5.37 4.65
N LEU A 55 5.91 6.04 4.77
CA LEU A 55 5.37 6.42 6.07
C LEU A 55 5.16 5.18 6.96
N TYR A 56 4.60 4.09 6.44
CA TYR A 56 4.42 2.87 7.24
C TYR A 56 5.73 2.27 7.72
N VAL A 57 6.77 2.25 6.87
CA VAL A 57 8.12 1.81 7.27
C VAL A 57 8.68 2.72 8.35
N PHE A 58 8.57 4.04 8.18
CA PHE A 58 9.05 5.01 9.16
C PHE A 58 8.36 4.84 10.51
N ARG A 59 7.02 4.79 10.53
CA ARG A 59 6.22 4.53 11.74
C ARG A 59 6.55 3.19 12.39
N TRP A 60 6.75 2.14 11.59
CA TRP A 60 7.18 0.82 12.08
C TRP A 60 8.49 0.88 12.86
N MET A 61 9.43 1.73 12.44
CA MET A 61 10.69 1.97 13.13
C MET A 61 10.47 2.79 14.41
N VAL A 62 9.80 3.95 14.30
CA VAL A 62 9.74 4.92 15.41
C VAL A 62 8.75 4.55 16.51
N GLU A 63 7.74 3.74 16.21
CA GLU A 63 6.74 3.25 17.17
C GLU A 63 7.07 1.82 17.66
N GLY A 64 7.84 1.06 16.87
CA GLY A 64 8.15 -0.35 17.14
C GLY A 64 9.49 -0.60 17.84
N TYR A 65 10.38 0.38 17.90
CA TYR A 65 11.71 0.23 18.48
C TYR A 65 12.01 1.35 19.47
N SER A 66 12.57 1.03 20.64
CA SER A 66 13.00 2.02 21.64
C SER A 66 14.48 2.40 21.49
N GLY A 67 15.07 2.11 20.33
CA GLY A 67 16.49 2.28 20.04
C GLY A 67 17.02 1.22 19.05
N PRO A 68 18.30 1.32 18.63
CA PRO A 68 18.89 0.40 17.66
C PRO A 68 18.81 -1.05 18.14
N GLY A 69 18.15 -1.91 17.35
CA GLY A 69 17.97 -3.33 17.67
C GLY A 69 17.06 -3.62 18.88
N LYS A 70 16.49 -2.61 19.53
CA LYS A 70 15.66 -2.75 20.74
C LYS A 70 14.18 -2.67 20.39
N GLU A 71 13.59 -3.81 20.02
CA GLU A 71 12.15 -3.89 19.74
C GLU A 71 11.32 -3.64 21.02
N VAL A 72 10.26 -2.85 20.90
CA VAL A 72 9.28 -2.60 21.96
C VAL A 72 8.47 -3.87 22.22
N LYS A 73 8.37 -4.30 23.48
CA LYS A 73 7.64 -5.52 23.90
C LYS A 73 6.65 -5.20 25.02
N PRO A 74 5.34 -5.51 24.85
CA PRO A 74 4.74 -6.03 23.62
C PRO A 74 4.75 -4.98 22.49
N ARG A 75 4.82 -5.45 21.25
CA ARG A 75 4.70 -4.57 20.09
C ARG A 75 3.33 -3.89 20.09
N PRO A 76 3.20 -2.60 19.73
CA PRO A 76 1.90 -1.94 19.68
C PRO A 76 0.89 -2.75 18.84
N PRO A 77 -0.28 -3.11 19.38
CA PRO A 77 -1.21 -4.01 18.70
C PRO A 77 -1.62 -3.54 17.31
N TYR A 78 -1.82 -2.24 17.11
CA TYR A 78 -2.21 -1.69 15.81
C TYR A 78 -1.13 -1.86 14.73
N LEU A 79 0.16 -1.91 15.08
CA LEU A 79 1.21 -2.25 14.11
C LEU A 79 1.09 -3.70 13.66
N LEU A 80 0.77 -4.61 14.58
CA LEU A 80 0.55 -6.02 14.23
C LEU A 80 -0.66 -6.19 13.30
N GLU A 81 -1.72 -5.40 13.51
CA GLU A 81 -2.89 -5.38 12.64
C GLU A 81 -2.59 -4.93 11.21
N TRP A 82 -1.52 -4.15 10.98
CA TRP A 82 -1.08 -3.83 9.61
C TRP A 82 -0.57 -5.06 8.86
N MET A 83 -0.14 -6.11 9.56
CA MET A 83 0.27 -7.39 8.97
C MET A 83 -0.88 -8.39 8.85
N HIS A 84 -2.10 -8.00 9.19
CA HIS A 84 -3.23 -8.93 9.22
C HIS A 84 -3.43 -9.62 7.85
N GLU A 85 -3.65 -10.95 7.86
CA GLU A 85 -3.77 -11.77 6.63
C GLU A 85 -4.89 -11.25 5.71
N SER A 86 -6.03 -10.90 6.29
CA SER A 86 -7.11 -10.17 5.60
C SER A 86 -6.68 -8.76 5.19
N PRO A 87 -6.61 -8.45 3.87
CA PRO A 87 -6.30 -7.10 3.37
C PRO A 87 -7.31 -6.05 3.85
N ALA A 88 -8.56 -6.46 4.04
CA ALA A 88 -9.64 -5.59 4.51
C ALA A 88 -9.38 -5.05 5.92
N LEU A 89 -8.89 -5.92 6.81
CA LEU A 89 -8.61 -5.56 8.20
C LEU A 89 -7.34 -4.73 8.31
N ALA A 90 -6.27 -5.11 7.61
CA ALA A 90 -5.06 -4.31 7.52
C ALA A 90 -5.35 -2.89 7.00
N LYS A 91 -6.20 -2.77 5.97
CA LYS A 91 -6.66 -1.48 5.44
C LYS A 91 -7.44 -0.68 6.46
N ALA A 92 -8.42 -1.30 7.12
CA ALA A 92 -9.24 -0.62 8.11
C ALA A 92 -8.39 -0.06 9.26
N CYS A 93 -7.41 -0.84 9.73
CA CYS A 93 -6.47 -0.40 10.74
C CYS A 93 -5.62 0.80 10.26
N LYS A 94 -5.05 0.72 9.06
CA LYS A 94 -4.28 1.82 8.45
C LYS A 94 -5.10 3.10 8.27
N ALA A 95 -6.30 2.97 7.70
CA ALA A 95 -7.23 4.09 7.53
C ALA A 95 -7.58 4.72 8.88
N SER A 96 -7.80 3.91 9.92
CA SER A 96 -8.09 4.43 11.27
C SER A 96 -6.98 5.35 11.79
N SER A 97 -5.72 5.08 11.44
CA SER A 97 -4.58 5.93 11.84
C SER A 97 -4.53 7.30 11.17
N TYR A 98 -5.27 7.51 10.07
CA TYR A 98 -5.43 8.82 9.43
C TYR A 98 -6.68 9.58 9.91
N PHE A 99 -7.76 8.87 10.21
CA PHE A 99 -9.08 9.47 10.42
C PHE A 99 -9.51 9.56 11.88
N LEU A 100 -8.86 8.83 12.78
CA LEU A 100 -9.05 8.95 14.23
C LEU A 100 -7.96 9.85 14.83
N PRO A 101 -8.16 10.38 16.06
CA PRO A 101 -7.11 11.09 16.78
C PRO A 101 -5.82 10.27 16.81
N PRO A 102 -4.64 10.93 16.76
CA PRO A 102 -3.34 10.28 16.79
C PRO A 102 -3.30 9.17 17.85
N CYS A 103 -3.20 7.92 17.40
CA CYS A 103 -2.99 6.77 18.26
C CYS A 103 -1.53 6.27 18.20
N HIS A 104 -0.67 6.99 17.48
CA HIS A 104 0.75 6.70 17.42
C HIS A 104 1.46 7.28 18.63
N LEU A 105 2.38 6.48 19.16
CA LEU A 105 3.29 6.88 20.22
C LEU A 105 4.69 6.63 19.70
N VAL A 106 5.31 7.69 19.18
CA VAL A 106 6.74 7.66 18.88
C VAL A 106 7.50 7.39 20.17
N GLN A 107 8.43 6.44 20.14
CA GLN A 107 9.21 6.08 21.31
C GLN A 107 10.14 7.23 21.70
N ASP A 108 10.30 7.47 23.00
CA ASP A 108 11.09 8.57 23.57
C ASP A 108 12.51 8.67 22.99
N TYR A 109 13.09 7.54 22.59
CA TYR A 109 14.40 7.47 21.93
C TYR A 109 14.52 8.39 20.70
N PHE A 110 13.45 8.54 19.92
CA PHE A 110 13.46 9.36 18.72
C PHE A 110 13.15 10.85 18.99
N GLY A 111 12.66 11.17 20.19
CA GLY A 111 12.37 12.53 20.63
C GLY A 111 11.18 13.21 19.95
N GLU A 112 10.92 14.44 20.37
CA GLU A 112 9.83 15.28 19.86
C GLU A 112 9.93 15.57 18.34
N PRO A 113 11.12 15.81 17.74
CA PRO A 113 11.20 16.10 16.30
C PRO A 113 10.64 14.95 15.44
N ALA A 114 10.87 13.69 15.85
CA ALA A 114 10.34 12.53 15.15
C ALA A 114 8.81 12.41 15.27
N GLN A 115 8.25 12.72 16.45
CA GLN A 115 6.80 12.80 16.65
C GLN A 115 6.18 13.86 15.73
N THR A 116 6.76 15.06 15.72
CA THR A 116 6.34 16.16 14.84
C THR A 116 6.44 15.78 13.36
N LEU A 117 7.47 15.05 12.96
CA LEU A 117 7.63 14.52 11.60
C LEU A 117 6.50 13.53 11.25
N VAL A 118 6.20 12.56 12.11
CA VAL A 118 5.09 11.62 11.89
C VAL A 118 3.77 12.38 11.71
N ASP A 119 3.51 13.40 12.55
CA ASP A 119 2.29 14.20 12.47
C ASP A 119 2.20 15.00 11.17
N LYS A 120 3.26 15.73 10.81
CA LYS A 120 3.34 16.52 9.56
C LYS A 120 3.18 15.63 8.33
N TYR A 121 3.91 14.51 8.29
CA TYR A 121 3.89 13.60 7.14
C TYR A 121 2.55 12.86 7.02
N SER A 122 1.98 12.38 8.14
CA SER A 122 0.66 11.74 8.14
C SER A 122 -0.43 12.69 7.66
N LYS A 123 -0.39 13.96 8.08
CA LYS A 123 -1.32 14.99 7.61
C LYS A 123 -1.16 15.25 6.11
N PHE A 124 0.06 15.41 5.63
CA PHE A 124 0.36 15.60 4.22
C PHE A 124 -0.22 14.49 3.35
N LEU A 125 0.02 13.22 3.72
CA LEU A 125 -0.51 12.07 2.99
C LEU A 125 -2.03 11.95 3.09
N LYS A 126 -2.62 12.25 4.25
CA LYS A 126 -4.08 12.20 4.43
C LYS A 126 -4.80 13.08 3.41
N ASP A 127 -4.32 14.30 3.21
CA ASP A 127 -4.95 15.26 2.30
C ASP A 127 -4.87 14.76 0.84
N LYS A 128 -3.70 14.26 0.43
CA LYS A 128 -3.44 13.74 -0.92
C LYS A 128 -4.21 12.44 -1.21
N ILE A 129 -4.16 11.48 -0.30
CA ILE A 129 -4.86 10.19 -0.42
C ILE A 129 -6.39 10.42 -0.43
N SER A 130 -6.89 11.32 0.41
CA SER A 130 -8.32 11.66 0.41
C SER A 130 -8.75 12.29 -0.91
N ALA A 131 -7.95 13.19 -1.48
CA ALA A 131 -8.21 13.77 -2.79
C ALA A 131 -8.20 12.71 -3.91
N LYS A 132 -7.19 11.83 -3.92
CA LYS A 132 -7.10 10.70 -4.86
C LYS A 132 -8.34 9.80 -4.76
N LEU A 133 -8.68 9.34 -3.56
CA LEU A 133 -9.84 8.46 -3.37
C LEU A 133 -11.17 9.14 -3.72
N HIS A 134 -11.33 10.44 -3.41
CA HIS A 134 -12.53 11.17 -3.77
C HIS A 134 -12.68 11.33 -5.28
N TYR A 135 -11.59 11.62 -5.98
CA TYR A 135 -11.54 11.70 -7.43
C TYR A 135 -12.05 10.41 -8.08
N TYR A 136 -11.45 9.27 -7.75
CA TYR A 136 -11.83 7.98 -8.33
C TYR A 136 -13.19 7.45 -7.85
N ALA A 137 -13.71 7.92 -6.70
CA ALA A 137 -15.07 7.59 -6.27
C ALA A 137 -16.14 8.36 -7.05
N GLY A 138 -15.79 9.52 -7.64
CA GLY A 138 -16.69 10.37 -8.41
C GLY A 138 -16.70 10.10 -9.91
N LEU A 139 -15.72 9.36 -10.44
CA LEU A 139 -15.68 8.99 -11.85
C LEU A 139 -16.81 7.98 -12.17
N ASP A 140 -17.68 8.36 -13.10
CA ASP A 140 -18.48 7.39 -13.83
C ASP A 140 -17.53 6.55 -14.71
N SER A 141 -17.72 5.24 -14.75
CA SER A 141 -16.80 4.29 -15.40
C SER A 141 -16.60 4.50 -16.91
N ASP A 142 -17.28 5.48 -17.51
CA ASP A 142 -17.43 5.64 -18.95
C ASP A 142 -16.69 6.88 -19.51
N SER A 143 -16.08 7.74 -18.67
CA SER A 143 -15.24 8.88 -19.13
C SER A 143 -13.73 8.59 -19.02
N GLU A 144 -13.13 8.08 -20.09
CA GLU A 144 -11.65 7.92 -20.16
C GLU A 144 -10.90 9.26 -20.24
N ASP A 145 -11.59 10.36 -20.57
CA ASP A 145 -10.98 11.68 -20.71
C ASP A 145 -10.56 12.31 -19.36
N ASP A 146 -11.02 11.75 -18.23
CA ASP A 146 -10.71 12.23 -16.88
C ASP A 146 -9.64 11.37 -16.18
N ILE A 147 -8.68 10.78 -16.90
CA ILE A 147 -7.52 10.13 -16.24
C ILE A 147 -6.36 11.12 -16.22
N GLN A 148 -5.81 11.39 -15.03
CA GLN A 148 -4.62 12.25 -14.89
C GLN A 148 -3.51 11.76 -15.82
N SER A 149 -2.94 12.70 -16.59
CA SER A 149 -1.88 12.35 -17.52
C SER A 149 -0.60 11.97 -16.78
N LEU A 150 0.21 11.09 -17.37
CA LEU A 150 1.51 10.71 -16.78
C LEU A 150 2.43 11.92 -16.51
N PRO A 151 2.51 12.95 -17.38
CA PRO A 151 3.27 14.16 -17.07
C PRO A 151 2.77 14.91 -15.83
N ASP A 152 1.45 15.04 -15.66
CA ASP A 152 0.88 15.74 -14.49
C ASP A 152 1.21 14.99 -13.19
N LEU A 153 1.13 13.65 -13.24
CA LEU A 153 1.54 12.79 -12.13
C LEU A 153 3.03 12.93 -11.81
N GLN A 154 3.88 13.05 -12.83
CA GLN A 154 5.32 13.19 -12.64
C GLN A 154 5.70 14.53 -11.99
N GLU A 155 5.11 15.64 -12.46
CA GLU A 155 5.37 16.95 -11.85
C GLU A 155 4.90 17.01 -10.39
N ALA A 156 3.71 16.47 -10.11
CA ALA A 156 3.20 16.36 -8.75
C ALA A 156 4.09 15.47 -7.87
N ALA A 157 4.62 14.37 -8.44
CA ALA A 157 5.55 13.48 -7.75
C ALA A 157 6.80 14.21 -7.29
N ASP A 158 7.47 14.95 -8.19
CA ASP A 158 8.71 15.67 -7.86
C ASP A 158 8.50 16.66 -6.71
N GLN A 159 7.39 17.40 -6.75
CA GLN A 159 7.04 18.37 -5.69
C GLN A 159 6.75 17.67 -4.36
N ASP A 160 5.98 16.58 -4.39
CA ASP A 160 5.57 15.85 -3.20
C ASP A 160 6.76 15.12 -2.55
N TYR A 161 7.65 14.51 -3.35
CA TYR A 161 8.90 13.94 -2.86
C TYR A 161 9.81 14.99 -2.22
N ALA A 162 9.99 16.14 -2.89
CA ALA A 162 10.79 17.23 -2.33
C ALA A 162 10.21 17.75 -1.00
N ALA A 163 8.88 17.83 -0.89
CA ALA A 163 8.22 18.22 0.35
C ALA A 163 8.48 17.21 1.47
N VAL A 164 8.37 15.90 1.20
CA VAL A 164 8.67 14.85 2.18
C VAL A 164 10.14 14.88 2.59
N ILE A 165 11.07 14.96 1.65
CA ILE A 165 12.52 15.06 1.94
C ILE A 165 12.79 16.25 2.85
N LYS A 166 12.22 17.43 2.53
CA LYS A 166 12.36 18.61 3.37
C LYS A 166 11.82 18.40 4.79
N MET A 167 10.70 17.69 4.97
CA MET A 167 10.19 17.37 6.33
C MET A 167 11.19 16.55 7.13
N PHE A 168 11.87 15.58 6.49
CA PHE A 168 12.92 14.79 7.13
C PHE A 168 14.16 15.64 7.44
N ASP A 169 14.62 16.48 6.50
CA ASP A 169 15.76 17.37 6.71
C ASP A 169 15.50 18.34 7.88
N ASP A 170 14.33 18.98 7.90
CA ASP A 170 13.90 19.88 8.98
C ASP A 170 13.93 19.13 10.34
N ALA A 171 13.37 17.91 10.40
CA ALA A 171 13.35 17.12 11.64
C ALA A 171 14.76 16.68 12.08
N ILE A 172 15.62 16.30 11.15
CA ILE A 172 17.02 15.95 11.43
C ILE A 172 17.77 17.16 11.99
N ASP A 173 17.57 18.34 11.41
CA ASP A 173 18.21 19.57 11.86
C ASP A 173 17.69 20.04 13.23
N GLU A 174 16.41 19.82 13.52
CA GLU A 174 15.83 19.98 14.87
C GLU A 174 16.48 19.00 15.86
N MET A 175 16.65 17.72 15.50
CA MET A 175 17.30 16.73 16.36
C MET A 175 18.75 17.10 16.71
N LYS A 176 19.52 17.62 15.74
CA LYS A 176 20.92 18.05 15.96
C LYS A 176 21.05 19.21 16.97
N GLN A 177 19.98 19.96 17.20
CA GLN A 177 19.96 21.08 18.14
C GLN A 177 19.64 20.65 19.58
N LEU A 178 19.24 19.39 19.79
CA LEU A 178 18.94 18.87 21.12
C LEU A 178 20.24 18.70 21.94
N PRO A 179 20.23 19.04 23.24
CA PRO A 179 21.42 19.00 24.09
C PRO A 179 22.01 17.59 24.27
N ASP A 180 21.16 16.56 24.19
CA ASP A 180 21.54 15.15 24.36
C ASP A 180 21.78 14.42 23.02
N PHE A 181 21.84 15.14 21.89
CA PHE A 181 22.09 14.52 20.60
C PHE A 181 23.51 13.94 20.52
N GLN A 182 23.61 12.62 20.55
CA GLN A 182 24.84 11.89 20.23
C GLN A 182 24.86 11.59 18.74
N ASP A 183 25.91 12.02 18.06
CA ASP A 183 26.12 11.73 16.65
C ASP A 183 26.64 10.29 16.51
N PRO A 184 25.79 9.32 16.10
CA PRO A 184 26.20 7.92 16.06
C PRO A 184 27.28 7.66 15.00
N SER A 185 27.56 8.62 14.11
CA SER A 185 28.67 8.52 13.15
C SER A 185 30.04 8.82 13.76
N LYS A 186 30.08 9.42 14.96
CA LYS A 186 31.31 9.84 15.65
C LYS A 186 31.75 8.89 16.75
N ASP A 187 30.88 7.98 17.18
CA ASP A 187 31.31 6.92 18.08
C ASP A 187 32.18 5.92 17.29
N PRO A 188 33.45 5.73 17.68
CA PRO A 188 34.27 4.68 17.10
C PRO A 188 33.60 3.36 17.48
N ALA A 189 32.95 2.73 16.51
CA ALA A 189 32.25 1.47 16.68
C ALA A 189 33.17 0.45 17.38
N ASP A 190 32.95 0.23 18.68
CA ASP A 190 33.26 -1.06 19.28
C ASP A 190 32.42 -2.07 18.50
N GLY A 191 33.10 -2.89 17.71
CA GLY A 191 32.54 -3.61 16.58
C GLY A 191 31.55 -4.71 16.95
N GLU A 192 30.37 -4.36 17.44
CA GLU A 192 29.19 -5.16 17.17
C GLU A 192 28.91 -5.03 15.67
N GLN A 193 29.49 -5.97 14.92
CA GLN A 193 29.13 -6.20 13.54
C GLN A 193 27.60 -6.24 13.48
N LEU A 194 27.01 -5.22 12.82
CA LEU A 194 25.68 -5.34 12.24
C LEU A 194 25.73 -6.65 11.46
N VAL A 195 25.12 -7.71 12.01
CA VAL A 195 25.06 -9.01 11.34
C VAL A 195 24.40 -8.72 10.01
N LYS A 196 25.19 -8.70 8.95
CA LYS A 196 24.72 -8.47 7.59
C LYS A 196 23.50 -9.37 7.44
N PRO A 197 22.29 -8.82 7.22
CA PRO A 197 21.12 -9.65 6.98
C PRO A 197 21.52 -10.66 5.92
N LYS A 198 21.38 -11.96 6.21
CA LYS A 198 21.59 -13.00 5.21
C LYS A 198 20.79 -12.57 3.99
N GLU A 199 21.47 -12.27 2.89
CA GLU A 199 20.80 -11.93 1.64
C GLU A 199 19.73 -13.00 1.39
N PRO A 200 18.48 -12.61 1.06
CA PRO A 200 17.46 -13.55 0.65
C PRO A 200 18.06 -14.39 -0.47
N THR A 201 18.35 -15.66 -0.17
CA THR A 201 18.89 -16.57 -1.16
C THR A 201 17.76 -16.79 -2.16
N THR A 202 17.81 -16.06 -3.27
CA THR A 202 16.94 -16.33 -4.39
C THR A 202 17.14 -17.81 -4.75
N PRO A 203 16.07 -18.62 -4.74
CA PRO A 203 16.19 -20.00 -5.18
C PRO A 203 16.75 -19.99 -6.61
N PRO A 204 17.74 -20.85 -6.93
CA PRO A 204 18.29 -20.91 -8.28
C PRO A 204 17.15 -21.16 -9.27
N PRO A 205 17.21 -20.55 -10.47
CA PRO A 205 16.26 -20.86 -11.53
C PRO A 205 16.29 -22.37 -11.78
N ASN A 206 15.15 -23.02 -11.56
CA ASN A 206 14.99 -24.45 -11.73
C ASN A 206 15.21 -24.82 -13.20
N SER A 207 16.42 -25.26 -13.54
CA SER A 207 16.84 -25.60 -14.91
C SER A 207 16.46 -27.02 -15.35
N ASN A 208 15.63 -27.73 -14.58
CA ASN A 208 15.09 -29.03 -14.96
C ASN A 208 13.71 -28.92 -15.62
N ALA A 209 13.68 -28.30 -16.81
CA ALA A 209 12.65 -28.59 -17.81
C ALA A 209 13.29 -29.43 -18.91
N GLN A 210 13.42 -30.74 -18.65
CA GLN A 210 13.75 -31.72 -19.67
C GLN A 210 12.69 -31.63 -20.77
N VAL A 211 13.18 -31.22 -21.94
CA VAL A 211 12.56 -31.38 -23.25
C VAL A 211 12.20 -32.85 -23.45
N SER A 212 10.94 -33.20 -23.23
CA SER A 212 10.35 -34.43 -23.77
C SER A 212 9.46 -34.04 -24.94
N GLY A 213 10.07 -34.09 -26.12
CA GLY A 213 9.36 -33.94 -27.38
C GLY A 213 8.33 -35.06 -27.52
N THR A 214 7.06 -34.69 -27.54
CA THR A 214 5.99 -35.60 -27.97
C THR A 214 5.39 -35.04 -29.25
N LYS A 215 5.73 -35.69 -30.36
CA LYS A 215 5.09 -35.52 -31.67
C LYS A 215 3.58 -35.65 -31.51
N ARG A 216 2.81 -34.62 -31.87
CA ARG A 216 1.37 -34.77 -32.11
C ARG A 216 0.99 -34.33 -33.52
N SER A 217 0.53 -35.36 -34.22
CA SER A 217 -0.11 -35.46 -35.52
C SER A 217 -0.92 -34.24 -35.95
N ARG A 218 -0.66 -33.83 -37.20
CA ARG A 218 -1.60 -33.14 -38.07
C ARG A 218 -2.96 -33.85 -38.05
N ARG A 219 -4.04 -33.09 -37.89
CA ARG A 219 -5.36 -33.44 -38.44
C ARG A 219 -6.01 -32.14 -38.89
N SER A 220 -6.21 -32.04 -40.19
CA SER A 220 -7.01 -31.01 -40.85
C SER A 220 -8.50 -31.36 -40.79
N SER A 221 -9.26 -30.39 -41.30
CA SER A 221 -10.67 -30.41 -41.68
C SER A 221 -11.62 -30.01 -40.58
N ASP A 222 -12.69 -29.28 -40.84
CA ASP A 222 -13.15 -28.37 -41.91
C ASP A 222 -14.50 -27.85 -41.35
N GLU A 223 -15.04 -26.78 -41.93
CA GLU A 223 -16.45 -26.33 -41.84
C GLU A 223 -16.88 -25.72 -40.48
N GLU A 224 -17.19 -24.42 -40.40
CA GLU A 224 -18.29 -23.64 -41.01
C GLU A 224 -19.63 -23.80 -40.25
N GLU A 225 -20.31 -22.66 -40.15
CA GLU A 225 -21.75 -22.51 -39.90
C GLU A 225 -22.26 -22.15 -38.48
N GLU A 226 -22.37 -20.82 -38.27
CA GLU A 226 -23.64 -20.07 -38.14
C GLU A 226 -24.61 -20.31 -36.94
N ARG A 227 -25.12 -19.16 -36.45
CA ARG A 227 -26.46 -18.88 -35.89
C ARG A 227 -26.73 -18.87 -34.37
N ARG A 228 -26.95 -17.63 -33.92
CA ARG A 228 -28.21 -17.06 -33.38
C ARG A 228 -28.52 -17.12 -31.86
N VAL A 229 -28.66 -15.88 -31.34
CA VAL A 229 -29.83 -15.31 -30.62
C VAL A 229 -30.16 -15.85 -29.22
N SER A 230 -30.07 -14.97 -28.20
CA SER A 230 -31.21 -14.42 -27.42
C SER A 230 -30.70 -13.59 -26.23
N LYS A 231 -30.78 -12.25 -26.25
CA LYS A 231 -31.83 -11.45 -25.59
C LYS A 231 -32.35 -12.06 -24.27
N GLN A 232 -31.92 -11.49 -23.13
CA GLN A 232 -32.82 -11.34 -21.99
C GLN A 232 -32.50 -10.07 -21.19
N ARG A 233 -33.33 -9.04 -21.42
CA ARG A 233 -33.50 -7.88 -20.54
C ARG A 233 -34.10 -8.36 -19.22
N ARG A 234 -33.58 -7.90 -18.10
CA ARG A 234 -34.31 -7.88 -16.82
C ARG A 234 -34.17 -6.50 -16.21
N THR A 235 -35.23 -5.73 -16.36
CA THR A 235 -35.53 -4.51 -15.60
C THR A 235 -36.04 -4.93 -14.23
N SER A 236 -35.42 -4.48 -13.15
CA SER A 236 -36.08 -4.40 -11.84
C SER A 236 -35.98 -2.99 -11.31
N VAL A 237 -37.13 -2.33 -11.29
CA VAL A 237 -37.41 -1.11 -10.55
C VAL A 237 -37.31 -1.45 -9.07
N PHE A 238 -36.46 -0.76 -8.31
CA PHE A 238 -36.58 -0.74 -6.86
C PHE A 238 -36.62 0.70 -6.35
N SER A 239 -37.78 1.01 -5.79
CA SER A 239 -38.12 2.22 -5.05
C SER A 239 -37.36 2.26 -3.74
N SER A 240 -36.82 3.42 -3.38
CA SER A 240 -36.57 3.75 -1.97
C SER A 240 -36.64 5.25 -1.75
N SER A 241 -37.77 5.68 -1.19
CA SER A 241 -37.85 6.91 -0.41
C SER A 241 -37.02 6.76 0.87
N SER A 242 -36.23 7.78 1.21
CA SER A 242 -35.94 8.08 2.62
C SER A 242 -35.51 9.53 2.76
N ALA A 243 -36.43 10.33 3.29
CA ALA A 243 -36.19 11.64 3.87
C ALA A 243 -35.52 11.45 5.24
N TRP A 244 -34.40 12.13 5.49
CA TRP A 244 -33.89 12.36 6.84
C TRP A 244 -33.57 13.84 6.99
N ALA A 245 -34.42 14.52 7.77
CA ALA A 245 -34.11 15.77 8.44
C ALA A 245 -33.60 15.42 9.84
N ALA A 246 -32.51 16.05 10.28
CA ALA A 246 -32.26 16.26 11.71
C ALA A 246 -31.30 17.44 11.90
N SER A 247 -31.85 18.46 12.55
CA SER A 247 -31.19 19.58 13.20
C SER A 247 -30.34 19.11 14.38
N ALA A 248 -29.24 19.81 14.67
CA ALA A 248 -28.80 20.05 16.04
C ALA A 248 -27.87 21.27 16.08
N SER A 249 -28.38 22.35 16.64
CA SER A 249 -27.60 23.38 17.31
C SER A 249 -27.52 23.00 18.79
N PHE A 250 -26.34 23.03 19.39
CA PHE A 250 -26.03 23.58 20.71
C PHE A 250 -24.51 23.58 20.90
#